data_AF-L9K1I1-F1
#
_entry.id   AF-L9K1I1-F1
#
_cell.length_a   1.000
_cell.length_b   1.000
_cell.length_c   1.000
_cell.angle_alpha   90.00
_cell.angle_beta   90.00
_cell.angle_gamma   90.00
#
_symmetry.space_group_name_H-M   'P 1'
#
loop_
_entity.id
_entity.type
_entity.pdbx_description
1 polymer ?
#
loop_
_entity_poly.entity_id
_entity_poly.type
_entity_poly.pdbx_seq_one_letter_code
_entity_poly.pdbx_strand_id
1 'polypeptide(L)'
;MGDSTLRQWWEYLRDTVPSLKPVDLHVTYQTGPLMAVDTTRGIVLHWRAHGWPLRSLRTPVASLHSVARELEGLAGGPHTVVVLGLGAHFTTFPPSIFVRRLAGIRAAVTALLTREPRTLVVIKLANTGYKSVYGSDWLTPQGDRLICPS
;
A
#
# COMPACT_ATOMS: atom_id res chain seq x y z
N MET A 1 -0.71 -1.77 3.02
CA MET A 1 -1.62 -0.62 2.86
C MET A 1 -1.90 -0.42 1.39
N GLY A 2 -3.15 -0.30 0.97
CA GLY A 2 -3.46 -0.34 -0.47
C GLY A 2 -4.92 -0.15 -0.82
N ASP A 3 -5.24 -0.38 -2.09
CA ASP A 3 -6.61 -0.42 -2.58
C ASP A 3 -7.30 -1.76 -2.27
N SER A 4 -8.47 -2.00 -2.87
CA SER A 4 -9.24 -3.23 -2.74
C SER A 4 -8.47 -4.50 -3.13
N THR A 5 -7.46 -4.42 -3.99
CA THR A 5 -6.61 -5.57 -4.37
C THR A 5 -5.81 -6.06 -3.17
N LEU A 6 -5.19 -5.15 -2.42
CA LEU A 6 -4.47 -5.55 -1.20
C LEU A 6 -5.43 -5.95 -0.07
N ARG A 7 -6.67 -5.46 -0.08
CA ARG A 7 -7.71 -5.98 0.83
C ARG A 7 -8.01 -7.45 0.52
N GLN A 8 -8.17 -7.79 -0.75
CA GLN A 8 -8.39 -9.17 -1.18
C GLN A 8 -7.20 -10.07 -0.82
N TRP A 9 -5.96 -9.57 -0.89
CA TRP A 9 -4.79 -10.32 -0.41
C TRP A 9 -4.86 -10.57 1.10
N TRP A 10 -5.27 -9.58 1.88
CA TRP A 10 -5.48 -9.74 3.32
C TRP A 10 -6.55 -10.80 3.62
N GLU A 11 -7.68 -10.75 2.91
CA GLU A 11 -8.77 -11.73 3.00
C GLU A 11 -8.27 -13.14 2.66
N TYR A 12 -7.56 -13.28 1.55
CA TYR A 12 -6.99 -14.55 1.11
C TYR A 12 -6.03 -15.14 2.14
N LEU A 13 -5.12 -14.33 2.69
CA LEU A 13 -4.17 -14.80 3.71
C LEU A 13 -4.88 -15.22 5.00
N ARG A 14 -5.87 -14.43 5.44
CA ARG A 14 -6.72 -14.78 6.59
C ARG A 14 -7.43 -16.12 6.38
N ASP A 15 -7.99 -16.35 5.19
CA ASP A 15 -8.79 -17.55 4.90
C ASP A 15 -7.92 -18.79 4.62
N THR A 16 -6.71 -18.59 4.10
CA THR A 16 -5.79 -19.68 3.72
C THR A 16 -4.91 -20.14 4.88
N VAL A 17 -4.61 -19.29 5.86
CA VAL A 17 -3.75 -19.61 7.00
C VAL A 17 -4.61 -19.85 8.25
N PRO A 18 -4.86 -21.11 8.67
CA PRO A 18 -5.85 -21.41 9.71
C PRO A 18 -5.54 -20.82 11.09
N SER A 19 -4.25 -20.54 11.35
CA SER A 19 -3.76 -19.96 12.60
C SER A 19 -3.92 -18.44 12.66
N LEU A 20 -4.16 -17.75 11.54
CA LEU A 20 -4.48 -16.32 11.53
C LEU A 20 -5.93 -16.12 11.99
N LYS A 21 -6.11 -15.44 13.11
CA LYS A 21 -7.42 -15.09 13.66
C LYS A 21 -7.69 -13.60 13.48
N PRO A 22 -8.84 -13.21 12.88
CA PRO A 22 -9.19 -11.80 12.74
C PRO A 22 -9.43 -11.19 14.13
N VAL A 23 -9.01 -9.93 14.29
CA VAL A 23 -9.29 -9.12 15.48
C VAL A 23 -10.37 -8.11 15.10
N ASP A 24 -11.47 -8.10 15.85
CA ASP A 24 -12.53 -7.13 15.64
C ASP A 24 -12.13 -5.77 16.23
N LEU A 25 -11.84 -4.82 15.34
CA LEU A 25 -11.46 -3.45 15.70
C LEU A 25 -12.67 -2.50 15.76
N HIS A 26 -13.89 -2.98 15.54
CA HIS A 26 -15.13 -2.17 15.52
C HIS A 26 -15.05 -0.99 14.52
N VAL A 27 -14.43 -1.22 13.35
CA VAL A 27 -14.27 -0.21 12.29
C VAL A 27 -14.95 -0.65 10.99
N THR A 28 -15.18 0.32 10.10
CA THR A 28 -15.75 0.04 8.79
C THR A 28 -14.82 -0.86 7.97
N TYR A 29 -15.30 -2.05 7.65
CA TYR A 29 -14.54 -3.09 6.94
C TYR A 29 -13.91 -2.59 5.63
N GLN A 30 -14.66 -1.77 4.88
CA GLN A 30 -14.25 -1.27 3.55
C GLN A 30 -13.01 -0.37 3.58
N THR A 31 -12.82 0.40 4.66
CA THR A 31 -11.69 1.32 4.83
C THR A 31 -10.61 0.76 5.75
N GLY A 32 -10.97 -0.22 6.58
CA GLY A 32 -10.13 -0.72 7.66
C GLY A 32 -9.93 0.32 8.77
N PRO A 33 -8.94 0.13 9.66
CA PRO A 33 -7.93 -0.93 9.64
C PRO A 33 -8.51 -2.34 9.84
N LEU A 34 -7.92 -3.33 9.15
CA LEU A 34 -8.18 -4.75 9.36
C LEU A 34 -6.94 -5.37 10.01
N MET A 35 -7.15 -6.30 10.94
CA MET A 35 -6.08 -6.95 11.67
C MET A 35 -6.39 -8.44 11.85
N ALA A 36 -5.38 -9.27 11.65
CA ALA A 36 -5.39 -10.67 12.01
C ALA A 36 -4.08 -11.03 12.72
N VAL A 37 -4.16 -11.94 13.68
CA VAL A 37 -3.01 -12.36 14.49
C VAL A 37 -2.86 -13.87 14.45
N ASP A 38 -1.61 -14.33 14.38
CA ASP A 38 -1.23 -15.71 14.67
C ASP A 38 -0.36 -15.67 15.93
N THR A 39 -0.98 -15.98 17.06
CA THR A 39 -0.29 -15.99 18.37
C THR A 39 0.70 -17.14 18.51
N THR A 40 0.59 -18.18 17.68
CA THR A 40 1.52 -19.33 17.72
C THR A 40 2.85 -19.00 17.07
N ARG A 41 2.83 -18.12 16.06
CA ARG A 41 4.02 -17.69 15.30
C ARG A 41 4.42 -16.24 15.57
N GLY A 42 3.67 -15.53 16.41
CA GLY A 42 3.88 -14.11 16.68
C GLY A 42 3.68 -13.22 15.45
N ILE A 43 2.83 -13.62 14.51
CA ILE A 43 2.60 -12.87 13.26
C ILE A 43 1.42 -11.94 13.46
N VAL A 44 1.58 -10.71 13.00
CA VAL A 44 0.50 -9.73 12.95
C VAL A 44 0.34 -9.26 11.51
N LEU A 45 -0.86 -9.47 10.97
CA LEU A 45 -1.23 -9.08 9.61
C LEU A 45 -2.18 -7.88 9.65
N HIS A 46 -1.70 -6.74 9.16
CA HIS A 46 -2.48 -5.50 9.07
C HIS A 46 -2.78 -5.11 7.63
N TRP A 47 -4.01 -4.66 7.39
CA TRP A 47 -4.36 -3.95 6.17
C TRP A 47 -5.11 -2.66 6.49
N ARG A 48 -4.89 -1.64 5.66
CA ARG A 48 -5.63 -0.38 5.68
C ARG A 48 -5.71 0.17 4.27
N ALA A 49 -6.82 0.82 3.96
CA ALA A 49 -6.90 1.62 2.75
C ALA A 49 -5.84 2.74 2.80
N HIS A 50 -5.08 2.93 1.72
CA HIS A 50 -4.45 4.25 1.55
C HIS A 50 -5.59 5.27 1.45
N GLY A 51 -5.49 6.41 2.14
CA GLY A 51 -6.62 7.34 2.30
C GLY A 51 -7.41 7.60 1.00
N TRP A 52 -8.71 7.89 1.13
CA TRP A 52 -9.74 8.10 0.08
C TRP A 52 -9.20 8.67 -1.26
N PRO A 53 -9.78 8.35 -2.45
CA PRO A 53 -11.23 8.37 -2.65
C PRO A 53 -11.84 7.15 -3.34
N LEU A 54 -12.89 6.61 -2.75
CA LEU A 54 -13.98 6.00 -3.50
C LEU A 54 -14.72 7.16 -4.21
N ARG A 55 -14.42 7.42 -5.49
CA ARG A 55 -15.07 8.46 -6.34
C ARG A 55 -15.23 9.83 -5.65
N SER A 56 -14.17 10.64 -5.58
CA SER A 56 -14.30 12.06 -5.26
C SER A 56 -13.15 12.88 -5.84
N LEU A 57 -13.48 14.04 -6.40
CA LEU A 57 -12.62 14.97 -7.12
C LEU A 57 -11.57 15.69 -6.24
N ARG A 58 -11.51 15.42 -4.93
CA ARG A 58 -10.64 16.16 -3.99
C ARG A 58 -9.92 15.25 -2.99
N THR A 59 -8.95 14.44 -3.44
CA THR A 59 -8.08 13.71 -2.50
C THR A 59 -6.61 13.50 -2.94
N PRO A 60 -5.80 14.57 -3.13
CA PRO A 60 -4.38 14.41 -3.48
C PRO A 60 -3.41 14.22 -2.31
N VAL A 61 -3.55 15.00 -1.24
CA VAL A 61 -2.52 15.16 -0.20
C VAL A 61 -2.72 14.20 0.97
N ALA A 62 -3.98 13.98 1.37
CA ALA A 62 -4.31 13.18 2.55
C ALA A 62 -3.85 11.71 2.44
N SER A 63 -3.93 11.11 1.24
CA SER A 63 -3.54 9.71 1.06
C SER A 63 -2.02 9.51 1.10
N LEU A 64 -1.24 10.45 0.54
CA LEU A 64 0.22 10.40 0.60
C LEU A 64 0.72 10.65 2.01
N HIS A 65 0.16 11.67 2.67
CA HIS A 65 0.46 11.95 4.07
C HIS A 65 0.14 10.74 4.95
N SER A 66 -0.99 10.07 4.71
CA SER A 66 -1.35 8.84 5.42
C SER A 66 -0.31 7.72 5.22
N VAL A 67 0.18 7.46 4.01
CA VAL A 67 1.20 6.43 3.78
C VAL A 67 2.52 6.81 4.45
N ALA A 68 2.96 8.06 4.29
CA ALA A 68 4.20 8.53 4.90
C ALA A 68 4.16 8.42 6.43
N ARG A 69 3.07 8.88 7.07
CA ARG A 69 2.90 8.80 8.52
C ARG A 69 2.91 7.37 9.05
N GLU A 70 2.31 6.45 8.31
CA GLU A 70 2.28 5.04 8.69
C GLU A 70 3.68 4.41 8.55
N LEU A 71 4.43 4.74 7.50
CA LEU A 71 5.83 4.31 7.35
C LEU A 71 6.77 4.94 8.40
N GLU A 72 6.50 6.18 8.81
CA GLU A 72 7.24 6.84 9.89
C GLU A 72 6.99 6.18 11.25
N GLY A 73 5.75 5.76 11.53
CA GLY A 73 5.40 5.06 12.77
C GLY A 73 5.82 3.59 12.83
N LEU A 74 6.23 3.00 11.70
CA LEU A 74 6.70 1.62 11.67
C LEU A 74 8.13 1.51 12.23
N ALA A 75 8.31 0.63 13.21
CA ALA A 75 9.63 0.28 13.70
C ALA A 75 10.52 -0.22 12.54
N GLY A 76 10.03 -1.20 11.77
CA GLY A 76 10.75 -1.84 10.66
C GLY A 76 11.46 -3.13 11.10
N GLY A 77 12.46 -3.56 10.35
CA GLY A 77 13.38 -4.64 10.71
C GLY A 77 13.16 -5.97 9.96
N PRO A 78 13.95 -7.01 10.28
CA PRO A 78 14.03 -8.26 9.52
C PRO A 78 12.75 -9.11 9.52
N HIS A 79 11.81 -8.82 10.43
CA HIS A 79 10.52 -9.52 10.54
C HIS A 79 9.34 -8.64 10.07
N THR A 80 9.63 -7.49 9.48
CA THR A 80 8.63 -6.55 9.01
C THR A 80 8.55 -6.60 7.49
N VAL A 81 7.37 -6.92 6.97
CA VAL A 81 7.06 -6.87 5.54
C VAL A 81 6.01 -5.79 5.31
N VAL A 82 6.33 -4.82 4.46
CA VAL A 82 5.43 -3.74 4.07
C VAL A 82 5.01 -3.92 2.63
N VAL A 83 3.72 -4.10 2.39
CA VAL A 83 3.17 -4.15 1.02
C VAL A 83 2.39 -2.86 0.73
N LEU A 84 2.80 -2.15 -0.32
CA LEU A 84 2.18 -0.91 -0.78
C LEU A 84 1.46 -1.14 -2.12
N GLY A 85 0.17 -0.85 -2.16
CA GLY A 85 -0.64 -0.96 -3.38
C GLY A 85 -0.90 0.41 -3.99
N LEU A 86 -0.43 0.62 -5.21
CA LEU A 86 -0.59 1.85 -6.00
C LEU A 86 -1.60 1.57 -7.11
N GLY A 87 -2.90 1.67 -6.79
CA GLY A 87 -3.99 1.28 -7.68
C GLY A 87 -4.19 2.14 -8.92
N ALA A 88 -5.13 1.73 -9.78
CA ALA A 88 -5.55 2.48 -10.99
C ALA A 88 -6.10 3.89 -10.68
N HIS A 89 -6.47 4.17 -9.43
CA HIS A 89 -6.85 5.53 -9.01
C HIS A 89 -5.68 6.52 -9.02
N PHE A 90 -4.43 6.06 -9.14
CA PHE A 90 -3.27 6.91 -9.33
C PHE A 90 -3.08 7.36 -10.79
N THR A 91 -3.60 6.60 -11.77
CA THR A 91 -3.47 6.91 -13.20
C THR A 91 -4.57 7.85 -13.73
N THR A 92 -5.67 8.02 -12.98
CA THR A 92 -6.76 8.94 -13.32
C THR A 92 -6.45 10.42 -13.04
N PHE A 93 -5.22 10.74 -12.60
CA PHE A 93 -4.79 12.12 -12.29
C PHE A 93 -3.74 12.61 -13.30
N PRO A 94 -3.60 13.94 -13.48
CA PRO A 94 -2.56 14.52 -14.32
C PRO A 94 -1.17 13.94 -14.01
N PRO A 95 -0.31 13.65 -15.02
CA PRO A 95 0.99 13.00 -14.82
C PRO A 95 1.88 13.67 -13.77
N SER A 96 1.82 14.99 -13.64
CA SER A 96 2.58 15.76 -12.65
C SER A 96 2.18 15.45 -11.20
N ILE A 97 0.91 15.12 -10.95
CA ILE A 97 0.42 14.70 -9.62
C ILE A 97 0.88 13.28 -9.33
N PHE A 98 0.86 12.41 -10.33
CA PHE A 98 1.34 11.03 -10.22
C PHE A 98 2.84 11.00 -9.83
N VAL A 99 3.69 11.74 -10.55
CA VAL A 99 5.13 11.82 -10.26
C VAL A 99 5.40 12.36 -8.86
N ARG A 100 4.69 13.42 -8.44
CA ARG A 100 4.86 13.98 -7.09
C ARG A 100 4.45 13.01 -5.98
N ARG A 101 3.38 12.23 -6.19
CA ARG A 101 2.97 11.19 -5.24
C ARG A 101 4.01 10.08 -5.16
N LEU A 102 4.52 9.63 -6.30
CA LEU A 102 5.54 8.58 -6.34
C LEU A 102 6.82 9.02 -5.64
N ALA A 103 7.23 10.28 -5.84
CA ALA A 103 8.38 10.86 -5.15
C ALA A 103 8.20 10.87 -3.62
N GLY A 104 7.01 11.21 -3.12
CA GLY A 104 6.73 11.18 -1.68
C GLY A 104 6.71 9.77 -1.09
N ILE A 105 6.13 8.79 -1.80
CA ILE A 105 6.15 7.39 -1.37
C ILE A 105 7.57 6.86 -1.36
N ARG A 106 8.35 7.17 -2.40
CA ARG A 106 9.77 6.84 -2.44
C ARG A 106 10.51 7.44 -1.26
N ALA A 107 10.34 8.72 -0.97
CA ALA A 107 11.00 9.37 0.17
C ALA A 107 10.69 8.66 1.50
N ALA A 108 9.43 8.29 1.72
CA ALA A 108 9.02 7.59 2.93
C ALA A 108 9.58 6.15 3.00
N VAL A 109 9.60 5.42 1.89
CA VAL A 109 10.21 4.09 1.81
C VAL A 109 11.72 4.17 2.02
N THR A 110 12.39 5.12 1.39
CA THR A 110 13.82 5.37 1.61
C THR A 110 14.10 5.68 3.07
N ALA A 111 13.32 6.56 3.70
CA ALA A 111 13.51 6.88 5.12
C ALA A 111 13.34 5.65 6.03
N LEU A 112 12.36 4.79 5.75
CA LEU A 112 12.17 3.52 6.45
C LEU A 112 13.38 2.59 6.27
N LEU A 113 13.85 2.39 5.04
CA LEU A 113 14.97 1.49 4.74
C LEU A 113 16.32 2.04 5.23
N THR A 114 16.48 3.36 5.30
CA THR A 114 17.66 3.98 5.92
C THR A 114 17.68 3.72 7.43
N ARG A 115 16.52 3.75 8.09
CA ARG A 115 16.39 3.44 9.52
C ARG A 115 16.52 1.94 9.79
N GLU A 116 15.85 1.12 8.99
CA GLU A 116 15.80 -0.34 9.13
C GLU A 116 16.02 -1.05 7.79
N PRO A 117 17.29 -1.26 7.39
CA PRO A 117 17.66 -1.80 6.08
C PRO A 117 17.17 -3.24 5.83
N ARG A 118 16.85 -3.97 6.89
CA ARG A 118 16.36 -5.36 6.81
C ARG A 118 14.85 -5.46 6.62
N THR A 119 14.13 -4.33 6.57
CA THR A 119 12.70 -4.32 6.27
C THR A 119 12.45 -4.74 4.82
N LEU A 120 11.54 -5.68 4.59
CA LEU A 120 11.13 -6.02 3.23
C LEU A 120 10.00 -5.09 2.80
N VAL A 121 10.20 -4.33 1.73
CA VAL A 121 9.16 -3.47 1.14
C VAL A 121 8.80 -4.00 -0.25
N VAL A 122 7.54 -4.35 -0.46
CA VAL A 122 6.98 -4.79 -1.73
C VAL A 122 6.04 -3.72 -2.25
N ILE A 123 6.30 -3.21 -3.45
CA ILE A 123 5.45 -2.21 -4.09
C ILE A 123 4.74 -2.87 -5.26
N LYS A 124 3.42 -2.89 -5.19
CA LYS A 124 2.54 -3.34 -6.27
C LYS A 124 1.96 -2.13 -6.99
N LEU A 125 2.35 -1.95 -8.24
CA LEU A 125 1.73 -0.99 -9.16
C LEU A 125 0.39 -1.53 -9.70
N ALA A 126 -0.41 -0.65 -10.31
CA ALA A 126 -1.73 -0.99 -10.82
C ALA A 126 -1.68 -2.20 -11.77
N ASN A 127 -2.63 -3.12 -11.62
CA ASN A 127 -2.80 -4.24 -12.55
C ASN A 127 -3.10 -3.68 -13.96
N THR A 128 -2.30 -4.07 -14.96
CA THR A 128 -2.42 -3.70 -16.38
C THR A 128 -3.55 -4.42 -17.13
N GLY A 129 -4.42 -5.15 -16.42
CA GLY A 129 -5.51 -5.93 -17.03
C GLY A 129 -6.78 -5.15 -17.38
N TYR A 130 -6.86 -3.85 -17.05
CA TYR A 130 -8.05 -3.04 -17.30
C TYR A 130 -7.94 -2.33 -18.66
N LYS A 131 -8.39 -2.99 -19.73
CA LYS A 131 -8.66 -2.35 -21.03
C LYS A 131 -9.87 -1.43 -20.90
N SER A 132 -9.65 -0.24 -20.36
CA SER A 132 -10.54 0.88 -20.49
C SER A 132 -9.75 1.98 -21.18
N VAL A 133 -10.39 2.71 -22.08
CA VAL A 133 -9.82 3.82 -22.89
C VAL A 133 -9.15 4.91 -22.02
N TYR A 134 -9.28 4.85 -20.69
CA TYR A 134 -8.69 5.72 -19.68
C TYR A 134 -7.44 5.16 -18.95
N GLY A 135 -7.14 3.86 -19.09
CA GLY A 135 -5.96 3.23 -18.52
C GLY A 135 -4.96 2.99 -19.62
N SER A 136 -3.92 3.81 -19.69
CA SER A 136 -2.98 3.73 -20.79
C SER A 136 -1.53 3.75 -20.30
N ASP A 137 -0.76 2.82 -20.86
CA ASP A 137 0.34 2.09 -20.20
C ASP A 137 1.71 2.75 -20.35
N TRP A 138 1.74 4.07 -20.53
CA TRP A 138 2.93 4.78 -20.99
C TRP A 138 3.93 5.12 -19.85
N LEU A 139 3.48 5.11 -18.59
CA LEU A 139 4.29 5.53 -17.43
C LEU A 139 4.88 4.36 -16.62
N THR A 140 4.46 3.13 -16.89
CA THR A 140 4.85 1.94 -16.13
C THR A 140 6.36 1.66 -16.17
N PRO A 141 7.05 1.76 -17.32
CA PRO A 141 8.51 1.55 -17.37
C PRO A 141 9.31 2.64 -16.64
N GLN A 142 8.71 3.82 -16.47
CA GLN A 142 9.34 4.98 -15.82
C GLN A 142 9.18 4.90 -14.29
N GLY A 143 8.10 4.28 -13.80
CA GLY A 143 7.83 4.07 -12.38
C GLY A 143 8.79 3.10 -11.70
N ASP A 144 9.07 1.95 -12.33
CA ASP A 144 9.98 0.94 -11.78
C ASP A 144 11.39 1.48 -11.55
N ARG A 145 11.87 2.33 -12.47
CA ARG A 145 13.18 2.98 -12.37
C ARG A 145 13.28 4.05 -11.27
N LEU A 146 12.16 4.60 -10.85
CA LEU A 146 12.11 5.64 -9.82
C LEU A 146 12.07 5.05 -8.43
N ILE A 147 11.59 3.80 -8.25
CA ILE A 147 11.27 3.21 -6.95
C ILE A 147 12.45 2.44 -6.35
N CYS A 148 13.29 1.81 -7.17
CA CYS A 148 14.43 1.04 -6.70
C CYS A 148 15.67 1.93 -6.55
N PRO A 149 16.23 2.10 -5.35
CA PRO A 149 17.58 2.63 -5.22
C PRO A 149 18.59 1.60 -5.76
N SER A 150 19.53 2.08 -6.56
CA SER A 150 20.77 1.36 -6.92
C SER A 150 21.70 1.22 -5.73
#